data_AF-A0A0G2RK08-F1
#
_entry.id   AF-A0A0G2RK08-F1
#
_cell.length_a   1.000
_cell.length_b   1.000
_cell.length_c   1.000
_cell.angle_alpha   90.00
_cell.angle_beta   90.00
_cell.angle_gamma   90.00
#
_symmetry.space_group_name_H-M   'P 1'
#
loop_
_entity.id
_entity.type
_entity.pdbx_description
1 polymer ?
#
loop_
_entity_poly.entity_id
_entity_poly.type
_entity_poly.pdbx_seq_one_letter_code
_entity_poly.pdbx_strand_id
1 'polypeptide(L)' 'PAILYFLEKGAQPTGTVSNILKKAEVFKELSSNQTTYN' A
#
# COMPACT_ATOMS: atom_id res chain seq x y z
N PRO A 1 3.60 -8.07 3.67
CA PRO A 1 4.14 -8.27 2.30
C PRO A 1 5.18 -7.19 1.93
N ALA A 2 6.15 -7.48 1.07
CA ALA A 2 7.21 -6.52 0.71
C ALA A 2 6.66 -5.20 0.12
N ILE A 3 5.57 -5.27 -0.64
CA ILE A 3 4.92 -4.10 -1.24
C ILE A 3 4.44 -3.10 -0.17
N LEU A 4 3.82 -3.56 0.91
CA LEU A 4 3.36 -2.67 2.00
C LEU A 4 4.54 -1.94 2.65
N TYR A 5 5.63 -2.65 2.93
CA TYR A 5 6.84 -2.05 3.49
C TYR A 5 7.34 -0.88 2.62
N PHE A 6 7.43 -1.06 1.30
CA PHE A 6 7.88 0.03 0.42
C PHE A 6 6.88 1.19 0.38
N LEU A 7 5.58 0.91 0.36
CA LEU A 7 4.54 1.95 0.39
C LEU A 7 4.57 2.75 1.70
N GLU A 8 4.74 2.07 2.85
CA GLU A 8 4.93 2.70 4.17
C GLU A 8 6.19 3.56 4.23
N LYS A 9 7.24 3.19 3.48
CA LYS A 9 8.46 4.00 3.33
C LYS A 9 8.33 5.11 2.27
N GLY A 10 7.16 5.32 1.69
CA GLY A 10 6.87 6.43 0.78
C GLY A 10 7.10 6.13 -0.71
N ALA A 11 7.29 4.87 -1.09
CA ALA A 11 7.40 4.50 -2.50
C ALA A 11 6.12 4.87 -3.26
N GLN A 12 6.27 5.61 -4.37
CA GLN A 12 5.15 5.96 -5.24
C GLN A 12 5.09 5.00 -6.43
N PRO A 13 4.00 4.22 -6.58
CA PRO A 13 3.84 3.35 -7.72
C PRO A 13 3.55 4.16 -9.00
N THR A 14 4.04 3.67 -10.14
CA THR A 14 3.70 4.21 -11.47
C THR A 14 2.30 3.78 -11.90
N GLY A 15 1.76 4.37 -12.98
CA GLY A 15 0.34 4.24 -13.37
C GLY A 15 -0.18 2.80 -13.39
N THR A 16 0.48 1.88 -14.10
CA THR A 16 0.06 0.48 -14.19
C THR A 16 0.08 -0.23 -12.83
N VAL A 17 1.15 -0.04 -12.06
CA VAL A 17 1.31 -0.65 -10.75
C VAL A 17 0.26 -0.10 -9.77
N SER A 18 0.01 1.21 -9.78
CA SER A 18 -1.03 1.85 -8.98
C SER A 18 -2.42 1.27 -9.27
N ASN A 19 -2.75 1.07 -10.55
CA ASN A 19 -4.02 0.47 -10.97
C ASN A 19 -4.16 -0.99 -10.47
N ILE A 20 -3.08 -1.78 -10.50
CA ILE A 20 -3.07 -3.14 -9.98
C ILE A 20 -3.29 -3.14 -8.46
N LEU A 21 -2.56 -2.30 -7.72
CA LEU A 21 -2.67 -2.21 -6.26
C LEU A 21 -4.08 -1.75 -5.82
N LYS A 22 -4.70 -0.86 -6.58
CA LYS A 22 -6.09 -0.42 -6.35
C LYS A 22 -7.08 -1.56 -6.55
N LYS A 23 -6.94 -2.36 -7.62
CA LYS A 23 -7.79 -3.51 -7.89
C LYS A 23 -7.63 -4.63 -6.85
N ALA A 24 -6.41 -4.81 -6.36
CA ALA A 24 -6.09 -5.77 -5.31
C ALA A 24 -6.42 -5.27 -3.89
N GLU A 25 -6.98 -4.06 -3.76
CA GLU A 25 -7.37 -3.43 -2.49
C GLU A 25 -6.24 -3.27 -1.45
N VAL A 26 -4.97 -3.26 -1.90
CA VAL A 26 -3.78 -3.20 -1.03
C VAL A 26 -3.74 -1.92 -0.17
N PHE A 27 -4.32 -0.82 -0.64
CA PHE A 27 -4.39 0.44 0.12
C PHE A 27 -5.31 0.36 1.35
N LYS A 28 -6.31 -0.54 1.36
CA LYS A 28 -7.16 -0.77 2.54
C LYS A 28 -6.35 -1.43 3.66
N GLU A 29 -5.53 -2.42 3.30
CA GLU A 29 -4.62 -3.10 4.22
C GLU A 29 -3.60 -2.13 4.83
N LEU A 30 -3.07 -1.20 4.03
CA LEU A 30 -2.18 -0.14 4.51
C LEU A 30 -2.86 0.75 5.55
N SER A 31 -4.09 1.21 5.30
CA SER A 31 -4.83 2.07 6.23
C SER A 31 -5.15 1.37 7.56
N SER A 32 -5.47 0.07 7.54
CA SER A 32 -5.75 -0.71 8.76
C SER A 32 -4.51 -0.94 9.61
N ASN A 33 -3.35 -1.13 8.98
CA ASN A 33 -2.09 -1.32 9.70
C ASN A 33 -1.69 -0.06 10.47
N GLN A 34 -1.96 1.15 9.95
CA GLN A 34 -1.66 2.40 10.65
C GLN A 34 -2.39 2.53 11.99
N THR A 35 -3.64 2.06 12.10
CA THR A 35 -4.40 2.08 13.37
C THR A 35 -3.79 1.20 14.48
N THR A 36 -2.89 0.28 14.14
CA THR A 36 -2.34 -0.70 15.09
C THR A 36 -0.96 -0.28 15.64
N TYR A 37 -0.35 0.76 15.08
CA TYR A 37 0.96 1.29 15.51
C TYR A 37 0.87 2.64 16.24
N ASN A 38 -0.34 3.05 16.64
CA ASN A 38 -0.58 4.26 17.44
C ASN A 38 -0.46 4.00 18.94
#